data_AF-A0A3S6A359-F1
#
_entry.id   AF-A0A3S6A359-F1
#
_cell.length_a   1.000
_cell.length_b   1.000
_cell.length_c   1.000
_cell.angle_alpha   90.00
_cell.angle_beta   90.00
_cell.angle_gamma   90.00
#
_symmetry.space_group_name_H-M   'P 1'
#
loop_
_entity.id
_entity.type
_entity.pdbx_description
1 polymer ?
#
loop_
_entity_poly.entity_id
_entity_poly.type
_entity_poly.pdbx_seq_one_letter_code
_entity_poly.pdbx_strand_id
1 'polypeptide(L)'
;GIATDAAWTFKMTVHVIGDEGCRCFGDAMRDLDNKALIRGNFILLGADTVTNADLRPVLEQHKRQAKFDKGTAATLVFKECANNVRTGNELLIAVDRRNDRLHYHQRLRMHHKESRYQIPLDVFLGNSCVALHHNLLDPQIAIGSPSMLSLFNDNFDFQTRDDFVRGLLINEELLDSRIYVAMLPAAQYAHKVNNWPAYQLVSRDIINRWAYPFVPDIGLYKLQQQYVFHKDNIYKSPEAHVSKVALLQNVVIQAGSHVDSGTVISDSVIGANCRIGKNCRLTNAYLMTGVTVMDNCKLEHCVVGDGAIINVECDVSAGCVLGAKSVLPAKTTLAKTLITSTPSRRRSEDEVAVELKSIGPNAYIVSDLTTGDPEDSDGEDLLPQQALCIPKMGDLLAPLDEI
;
A
#
# COMPACT_ATOMS: atom_id res chain seq x y z
N GLY A 1 -24.90 -14.08 -25.07
CA GLY A 1 -23.55 -13.63 -25.44
C GLY A 1 -22.91 -12.93 -24.26
N ILE A 2 -22.25 -13.68 -23.39
CA ILE A 2 -21.42 -13.16 -22.27
C ILE A 2 -20.08 -13.92 -22.31
N ALA A 3 -19.50 -13.99 -23.50
CA ALA A 3 -18.24 -14.68 -23.72
C ALA A 3 -17.42 -13.84 -24.70
N THR A 4 -16.71 -12.82 -24.19
CA THR A 4 -15.52 -12.26 -24.88
C THR A 4 -14.61 -11.33 -24.05
N ASP A 5 -14.98 -10.84 -22.86
CA ASP A 5 -14.19 -9.72 -22.27
C ASP A 5 -13.26 -10.06 -21.08
N ALA A 6 -12.91 -11.32 -20.87
CA ALA A 6 -11.84 -11.69 -19.94
C ALA A 6 -10.97 -12.82 -20.51
N ALA A 7 -10.39 -12.59 -21.68
CA ALA A 7 -9.34 -13.45 -22.21
C ALA A 7 -8.03 -13.17 -21.46
N TRP A 8 -7.86 -13.76 -20.28
CA TRP A 8 -6.53 -13.90 -19.67
C TRP A 8 -5.64 -14.65 -20.66
N THR A 9 -4.65 -13.97 -21.23
CA THR A 9 -3.70 -14.60 -22.14
C THR A 9 -2.67 -15.37 -21.31
N PHE A 10 -2.75 -16.70 -21.34
CA PHE A 10 -1.74 -17.63 -20.79
C PHE A 10 -0.36 -17.55 -21.51
N LYS A 11 -0.07 -16.45 -22.20
CA LYS A 11 1.13 -16.24 -23.02
C LYS A 11 2.24 -15.47 -22.29
N MET A 12 1.99 -15.00 -21.07
CA MET A 12 3.01 -14.30 -20.29
C MET A 12 3.98 -15.31 -19.67
N THR A 13 5.26 -15.21 -20.02
CA THR A 13 6.34 -15.95 -19.39
C THR A 13 6.84 -15.16 -18.18
N VAL A 14 6.84 -15.78 -17.00
CA VAL A 14 7.33 -15.17 -15.77
C VAL A 14 8.77 -15.65 -15.54
N HIS A 15 9.69 -14.71 -15.42
CA HIS A 15 11.08 -14.97 -15.03
C HIS A 15 11.30 -14.40 -13.64
N VAL A 16 11.67 -15.27 -12.69
CA VAL A 16 12.07 -14.85 -11.35
C VAL A 16 13.57 -14.65 -11.35
N ILE A 17 14.00 -13.44 -10.98
CA ILE A 17 15.40 -13.07 -10.88
C ILE A 17 15.67 -12.81 -9.40
N GLY A 18 16.65 -13.51 -8.85
CA GLY A 18 17.14 -13.29 -7.50
C GLY A 18 18.62 -12.98 -7.52
N ASP A 19 19.04 -12.09 -6.63
CA ASP A 19 20.44 -11.78 -6.34
C ASP A 19 20.58 -11.56 -4.83
N GLU A 20 21.63 -12.13 -4.23
CA GLU A 20 21.92 -12.02 -2.80
C GLU A 20 22.45 -10.62 -2.42
N GLY A 21 23.00 -9.88 -3.40
CA GLY A 21 23.52 -8.54 -3.22
C GLY A 21 22.47 -7.42 -3.27
N CYS A 22 21.24 -7.72 -3.70
CA CYS A 22 20.20 -6.73 -3.92
C CYS A 22 19.51 -6.34 -2.59
N ARG A 23 19.81 -5.15 -2.06
CA ARG A 23 19.24 -4.66 -0.79
C ARG A 23 18.14 -3.64 -0.99
N CYS A 24 18.30 -2.76 -1.98
CA CYS A 24 17.34 -1.71 -2.26
C CYS A 24 16.76 -1.80 -3.68
N PHE A 25 15.79 -0.94 -3.96
CA PHE A 25 15.18 -0.82 -5.29
C PHE A 25 16.20 -0.45 -6.37
N GLY A 26 17.14 0.46 -6.05
CA GLY A 26 18.21 0.88 -6.96
C GLY A 26 19.11 -0.28 -7.37
N ASP A 27 19.50 -1.15 -6.43
CA ASP A 27 20.34 -2.32 -6.72
C ASP A 27 19.65 -3.28 -7.69
N ALA A 28 18.34 -3.49 -7.53
CA ALA A 28 17.56 -4.32 -8.44
C ALA A 28 17.58 -3.77 -9.87
N MET A 29 17.50 -2.44 -10.02
CA MET A 29 17.55 -1.77 -11.32
C MET A 29 18.94 -1.89 -11.96
N ARG A 30 20.02 -1.76 -11.18
CA ARG A 30 21.41 -1.94 -11.63
C ARG A 30 21.70 -3.37 -12.06
N ASP A 31 21.29 -4.35 -11.26
CA ASP A 31 21.42 -5.77 -11.60
C ASP A 31 20.66 -6.10 -12.90
N LEU A 32 19.47 -5.52 -13.07
CA LEU A 32 18.68 -5.70 -14.28
C LEU A 32 19.35 -5.07 -15.52
N ASP A 33 20.01 -3.91 -15.38
CA ASP A 33 20.83 -3.30 -16.44
C ASP A 33 22.03 -4.19 -16.80
N ASN A 34 22.78 -4.64 -15.79
CA ASN A 34 23.96 -5.50 -15.96
C ASN A 34 23.63 -6.83 -16.66
N LYS A 35 22.46 -7.39 -16.40
CA LYS A 35 21.96 -8.61 -17.07
C LYS A 35 21.44 -8.34 -18.49
N ALA A 36 21.25 -7.08 -18.88
CA ALA A 36 20.81 -6.64 -20.21
C ALA A 36 19.52 -7.35 -20.71
N LEU A 37 18.60 -7.64 -19.78
CA LEU A 37 17.38 -8.40 -20.05
C LEU A 37 16.31 -7.55 -20.76
N ILE A 38 16.31 -6.24 -20.50
CA ILE A 38 15.34 -5.29 -21.06
C ILE A 38 16.03 -4.44 -22.12
N ARG A 39 15.51 -4.47 -23.35
CA ARG A 39 16.07 -3.75 -24.52
C ARG A 39 15.20 -2.63 -25.05
N GLY A 40 13.99 -2.48 -24.52
CA GLY A 40 13.01 -1.49 -24.98
C GLY A 40 12.26 -0.88 -23.81
N ASN A 41 11.27 -0.05 -24.12
CA ASN A 41 10.44 0.56 -23.09
C ASN A 41 9.72 -0.52 -22.28
N PHE A 42 9.71 -0.36 -20.97
CA PHE A 42 9.17 -1.34 -20.04
C PHE A 42 8.22 -0.69 -19.05
N ILE A 43 7.33 -1.50 -18.49
CA ILE A 43 6.44 -1.08 -17.40
C ILE A 43 7.09 -1.51 -16.10
N LEU A 44 7.30 -0.56 -15.21
CA LEU A 44 7.70 -0.76 -13.84
C LEU A 44 6.46 -0.66 -12.94
N LEU A 45 6.22 -1.69 -12.14
CA LEU A 45 5.06 -1.81 -11.26
C LEU A 45 5.52 -2.33 -9.89
N GLY A 46 5.18 -1.62 -8.81
CA GLY A 46 5.41 -2.10 -7.45
C GLY A 46 4.60 -3.36 -7.15
N ALA A 47 5.20 -4.35 -6.49
CA ALA A 47 4.57 -5.65 -6.20
C ALA A 47 3.31 -5.55 -5.30
N ASP A 48 3.20 -4.47 -4.54
CA ASP A 48 2.13 -4.12 -3.61
C ASP A 48 1.09 -3.14 -4.19
N THR A 49 1.05 -3.03 -5.53
CA THR A 49 0.09 -2.17 -6.24
C THR A 49 -1.15 -2.95 -6.66
N VAL A 50 -2.32 -2.42 -6.31
CA VAL A 50 -3.61 -2.92 -6.80
C VAL A 50 -4.11 -1.98 -7.90
N THR A 51 -4.36 -2.50 -9.09
CA THR A 51 -4.81 -1.68 -10.23
C THR A 51 -5.64 -2.47 -11.24
N ASN A 52 -6.64 -1.81 -11.83
CA ASN A 52 -7.36 -2.28 -13.02
C ASN A 52 -7.08 -1.40 -14.25
N ALA A 53 -6.09 -0.51 -14.16
CA ALA A 53 -5.78 0.48 -15.18
C ALA A 53 -5.30 -0.16 -16.48
N ASP A 54 -5.80 0.36 -17.60
CA ASP A 54 -5.27 0.03 -18.92
C ASP A 54 -4.04 0.90 -19.19
N LEU A 55 -2.85 0.29 -19.10
CA LEU A 55 -1.58 0.98 -19.30
C LEU A 55 -1.17 1.10 -20.78
N ARG A 56 -1.92 0.51 -21.73
CA ARG A 56 -1.59 0.59 -23.16
C ARG A 56 -1.55 2.03 -23.69
N PRO A 57 -2.53 2.92 -23.38
CA PRO A 57 -2.49 4.30 -23.83
C PRO A 57 -1.28 5.06 -23.28
N VAL A 58 -0.95 4.83 -22.00
CA VAL A 58 0.20 5.46 -21.34
C VAL A 58 1.51 5.00 -21.98
N LEU A 59 1.63 3.70 -22.30
CA LEU A 59 2.80 3.14 -22.98
C LEU A 59 2.97 3.72 -24.39
N GLU A 60 1.89 3.84 -25.15
CA GLU A 60 1.94 4.43 -26.48
C GLU A 60 2.23 5.94 -26.44
N GLN A 61 1.72 6.66 -25.44
CA GLN A 61 2.10 8.06 -25.17
C GLN A 61 3.60 8.17 -24.89
N HIS A 62 4.13 7.37 -23.97
CA HIS A 62 5.55 7.36 -23.63
C HIS A 62 6.43 7.03 -24.85
N LYS A 63 6.05 6.02 -25.65
CA LYS A 63 6.78 5.70 -26.91
C LYS A 63 6.79 6.86 -27.90
N ARG A 64 5.71 7.64 -27.99
CA ARG A 64 5.68 8.84 -28.83
C ARG A 64 6.59 9.91 -28.25
N GLN A 65 6.50 10.16 -26.96
CA GLN A 65 7.35 11.13 -26.26
C GLN A 65 8.83 10.82 -26.43
N ALA A 66 9.26 9.58 -26.19
CA ALA A 66 10.65 9.12 -26.36
C ALA A 66 11.18 9.19 -27.81
N LYS A 67 10.28 9.29 -28.81
CA LYS A 67 10.69 9.54 -30.20
C LYS A 67 10.98 11.01 -30.46
N PHE A 68 10.19 11.92 -29.88
CA PHE A 68 10.36 13.36 -30.02
C PHE A 68 11.47 13.89 -29.10
N ASP A 69 11.54 13.40 -27.88
CA ASP A 69 12.51 13.78 -26.85
C ASP A 69 13.34 12.56 -26.44
N LYS A 70 14.59 12.53 -26.90
CA LYS A 70 15.55 11.45 -26.60
C LYS A 70 15.97 11.40 -25.13
N GLY A 71 15.79 12.50 -24.39
CA GLY A 71 16.03 12.58 -22.95
C GLY A 71 14.89 11.98 -22.11
N THR A 72 13.81 11.46 -22.71
CA THR A 72 12.71 10.85 -21.96
C THR A 72 13.21 9.62 -21.19
N ALA A 73 13.39 9.75 -19.87
CA ALA A 73 13.83 8.65 -19.00
C ALA A 73 12.63 7.84 -18.52
N ALA A 74 11.59 8.50 -18.02
CA ALA A 74 10.42 7.83 -17.45
C ALA A 74 9.13 8.64 -17.61
N THR A 75 7.99 7.94 -17.59
CA THR A 75 6.65 8.52 -17.41
C THR A 75 6.03 7.92 -16.15
N LEU A 76 5.82 8.75 -15.12
CA LEU A 76 5.20 8.35 -13.85
C LEU A 76 3.68 8.43 -13.97
N VAL A 77 3.00 7.43 -13.41
CA VAL A 77 1.55 7.35 -13.46
C VAL A 77 0.96 7.73 -12.11
N PHE A 78 0.02 8.66 -12.11
CA PHE A 78 -0.71 9.10 -10.91
C PHE A 78 -2.22 8.93 -11.09
N LYS A 79 -2.92 8.82 -9.96
CA LYS A 79 -4.38 8.77 -9.92
C LYS A 79 -4.90 9.92 -9.07
N GLU A 80 -5.81 10.70 -9.60
CA GLU A 80 -6.47 11.76 -8.83
C GLU A 80 -7.39 11.16 -7.75
N CYS A 81 -7.37 11.73 -6.55
CA CYS A 81 -8.26 11.39 -5.44
C CYS A 81 -8.97 12.63 -4.90
N ALA A 82 -10.00 12.38 -4.09
CA ALA A 82 -10.72 13.43 -3.39
C ALA A 82 -9.81 14.21 -2.44
N ASN A 83 -10.11 15.48 -2.25
CA ASN A 83 -9.39 16.32 -1.32
C ASN A 83 -9.56 15.78 0.12
N ASN A 84 -8.49 15.89 0.92
CA ASN A 84 -8.44 15.49 2.35
C ASN A 84 -8.44 13.98 2.64
N VAL A 85 -8.28 13.12 1.64
CA VAL A 85 -8.02 11.69 1.90
C VAL A 85 -6.62 11.55 2.50
N ARG A 86 -6.54 11.07 3.74
CA ARG A 86 -5.26 10.75 4.38
C ARG A 86 -4.86 9.33 4.03
N THR A 87 -3.84 9.20 3.19
CA THR A 87 -3.39 7.92 2.63
C THR A 87 -2.21 7.34 3.36
N GLY A 88 -1.54 8.11 4.22
CA GLY A 88 -0.28 7.65 4.78
C GLY A 88 0.90 7.82 3.81
N ASN A 89 0.68 8.39 2.61
CA ASN A 89 1.70 8.56 1.58
C ASN A 89 1.39 9.75 0.64
N GLU A 90 1.06 10.91 1.23
CA GLU A 90 0.72 12.11 0.43
C GLU A 90 1.95 12.72 -0.26
N LEU A 91 1.75 13.38 -1.40
CA LEU A 91 2.80 14.01 -2.19
C LEU A 91 2.34 15.31 -2.85
N LEU A 92 3.30 16.16 -3.16
CA LEU A 92 3.15 17.39 -3.90
C LEU A 92 4.02 17.33 -5.16
N ILE A 93 3.40 17.56 -6.32
CA ILE A 93 4.13 17.67 -7.60
C ILE A 93 3.80 18.96 -8.33
N ALA A 94 4.75 19.41 -9.14
CA ALA A 94 4.56 20.48 -10.12
C ALA A 94 4.75 19.93 -11.53
N VAL A 95 3.75 20.12 -12.39
CA VAL A 95 3.71 19.57 -13.75
C VAL A 95 3.44 20.70 -14.76
N ASP A 96 4.19 20.74 -15.86
CA ASP A 96 3.89 21.65 -16.98
C ASP A 96 2.68 21.14 -17.77
N ARG A 97 1.63 21.97 -17.88
CA ARG A 97 0.39 21.60 -18.56
C ARG A 97 0.50 21.47 -20.07
N ARG A 98 1.60 21.92 -20.68
CA ARG A 98 1.78 21.88 -22.14
C ARG A 98 2.34 20.55 -22.64
N ASN A 99 3.15 19.89 -21.82
CA ASN A 99 3.93 18.72 -22.22
C ASN A 99 3.93 17.61 -21.16
N ASP A 100 3.19 17.78 -20.06
CA ASP A 100 3.11 16.86 -18.93
C ASP A 100 4.47 16.55 -18.27
N ARG A 101 5.45 17.46 -18.37
CA ARG A 101 6.77 17.30 -17.74
C ARG A 101 6.69 17.57 -16.24
N LEU A 102 7.35 16.71 -15.47
CA LEU A 102 7.51 16.86 -14.03
C LEU A 102 8.66 17.84 -13.73
N HIS A 103 8.40 18.85 -12.90
CA HIS A 103 9.40 19.84 -12.49
C HIS A 103 9.68 19.82 -10.98
N TYR A 104 8.75 19.30 -10.19
CA TYR A 104 8.91 19.21 -8.74
C TYR A 104 8.22 17.95 -8.21
N HIS A 105 8.86 17.30 -7.24
CA HIS A 105 8.33 16.13 -6.56
C HIS A 105 8.79 16.12 -5.11
N GLN A 106 7.84 16.10 -4.18
CA GLN A 106 8.09 16.01 -2.76
C GLN A 106 7.04 15.12 -2.10
N ARG A 107 7.48 14.15 -1.28
CA ARG A 107 6.56 13.43 -0.37
C ARG A 107 6.34 14.23 0.91
N LEU A 108 5.10 14.30 1.35
CA LEU A 108 4.68 15.11 2.50
C LEU A 108 4.79 14.31 3.81
N ARG A 109 5.09 15.01 4.91
CA ARG A 109 5.25 14.36 6.23
C ARG A 109 3.91 14.05 6.87
N MET A 110 3.77 12.82 7.39
CA MET A 110 2.52 12.31 7.98
C MET A 110 1.99 13.07 9.19
N HIS A 111 2.88 13.52 10.08
CA HIS A 111 2.52 14.02 11.41
C HIS A 111 2.69 15.52 11.60
N HIS A 112 3.15 16.23 10.57
CA HIS A 112 3.24 17.68 10.59
C HIS A 112 2.12 18.26 9.73
N LYS A 113 1.37 19.22 10.29
CA LYS A 113 0.60 20.15 9.46
C LYS A 113 1.60 21.02 8.71
N GLU A 114 2.12 20.52 7.60
CA GLU A 114 2.91 21.31 6.68
C GLU A 114 1.98 22.34 6.05
N SER A 115 1.99 23.55 6.61
CA SER A 115 1.21 24.69 6.13
C SER A 115 1.97 25.51 5.10
N ARG A 116 3.25 25.19 4.87
CA ARG A 116 4.15 25.93 4.00
C ARG A 116 4.98 24.94 3.20
N TYR A 117 4.94 25.09 1.88
CA TYR A 117 5.74 24.31 0.93
C TYR A 117 6.80 25.22 0.30
N GLN A 118 8.03 24.73 0.21
CA GLN A 118 9.14 25.46 -0.41
C GLN A 118 9.35 24.90 -1.82
N ILE A 119 8.85 25.63 -2.81
CA ILE A 119 9.00 25.28 -4.23
C ILE A 119 10.05 26.22 -4.84
N PRO A 120 11.10 25.70 -5.49
CA PRO A 120 12.11 26.53 -6.17
C PRO A 120 11.48 27.45 -7.21
N LEU A 121 11.95 28.70 -7.27
CA LEU A 121 11.45 29.71 -8.21
C LEU A 121 11.67 29.32 -9.68
N ASP A 122 12.73 28.58 -9.97
CA ASP A 122 13.10 28.14 -11.32
C ASP A 122 12.01 27.28 -11.98
N VAL A 123 11.23 26.55 -11.17
CA VAL A 123 10.05 25.80 -11.62
C VAL A 123 9.05 26.72 -12.33
N PHE A 124 8.90 27.96 -11.88
CA PHE A 124 7.97 28.94 -12.45
C PHE A 124 8.62 29.86 -13.49
N LEU A 125 9.92 30.15 -13.36
CA LEU A 125 10.63 31.05 -14.27
C LEU A 125 10.87 30.38 -15.64
N GLY A 126 11.15 29.07 -15.66
CA GLY A 126 11.40 28.33 -16.89
C GLY A 126 10.14 27.89 -17.64
N ASN A 127 8.97 27.92 -16.99
CA ASN A 127 7.76 27.26 -17.49
C ASN A 127 6.54 28.18 -17.50
N SER A 128 5.90 28.29 -18.66
CA SER A 128 4.78 29.23 -18.86
C SER A 128 3.47 28.86 -18.15
N CYS A 129 3.24 27.59 -17.83
CA CYS A 129 1.99 27.14 -17.19
C CYS A 129 2.21 25.88 -16.36
N VAL A 130 2.44 26.06 -15.06
CA VAL A 130 2.68 24.98 -14.11
C VAL A 130 1.40 24.71 -13.30
N ALA A 131 1.00 23.45 -13.19
CA ALA A 131 -0.03 22.98 -12.29
C ALA A 131 0.60 22.35 -11.05
N LEU A 132 0.12 22.73 -9.87
CA LEU A 132 0.49 22.13 -8.60
C LEU A 132 -0.60 21.14 -8.17
N HIS A 133 -0.20 19.90 -7.93
CA HIS A 133 -1.12 18.84 -7.51
C HIS A 133 -0.77 18.31 -6.13
N HIS A 134 -1.76 18.29 -5.24
CA HIS A 134 -1.66 17.74 -3.88
C HIS A 134 -2.68 16.63 -3.59
N ASN A 135 -3.56 16.33 -4.54
CA ASN A 135 -4.68 15.39 -4.42
C ASN A 135 -4.44 14.14 -5.30
N LEU A 136 -3.22 13.62 -5.25
CA LEU A 136 -2.80 12.49 -6.07
C LEU A 136 -2.45 11.28 -5.22
N LEU A 137 -2.88 10.12 -5.69
CA LEU A 137 -2.37 8.81 -5.31
C LEU A 137 -1.22 8.45 -6.23
N ASP A 138 -0.14 7.98 -5.62
CA ASP A 138 1.01 7.41 -6.30
C ASP A 138 0.97 5.88 -6.20
N PRO A 139 0.46 5.19 -7.23
CA PRO A 139 0.47 3.73 -7.29
C PRO A 139 1.86 3.16 -7.58
N GLN A 140 2.90 3.99 -7.71
CA GLN A 140 4.26 3.56 -8.09
C GLN A 140 4.30 2.74 -9.39
N ILE A 141 3.51 3.17 -10.36
CA ILE A 141 3.57 2.67 -11.74
C ILE A 141 4.37 3.68 -12.55
N ALA A 142 5.34 3.19 -13.31
CA ALA A 142 6.11 4.00 -14.23
C ALA A 142 6.33 3.27 -15.55
N ILE A 143 6.50 4.03 -16.62
CA ILE A 143 6.97 3.51 -17.91
C ILE A 143 8.37 4.04 -18.12
N GLY A 144 9.34 3.13 -18.13
CA GLY A 144 10.75 3.46 -18.27
C GLY A 144 11.23 3.28 -19.71
N SER A 145 12.05 4.21 -20.18
CA SER A 145 12.94 4.01 -21.32
C SER A 145 14.14 3.14 -20.88
N PRO A 146 14.84 2.46 -21.81
CA PRO A 146 16.08 1.75 -21.47
C PRO A 146 17.13 2.62 -20.76
N SER A 147 17.18 3.92 -21.09
CA SER A 147 18.07 4.88 -20.42
C SER A 147 17.83 5.02 -18.92
N MET A 148 16.60 4.75 -18.44
CA MET A 148 16.30 4.73 -17.01
C MET A 148 17.20 3.76 -16.25
N LEU A 149 17.47 2.58 -16.82
CA LEU A 149 18.30 1.55 -16.19
C LEU A 149 19.76 1.99 -16.11
N SER A 150 20.28 2.56 -17.19
CA SER A 150 21.65 3.09 -17.24
C SER A 150 21.85 4.22 -16.23
N LEU A 151 20.86 5.09 -16.02
CA LEU A 151 20.91 6.14 -15.01
C LEU A 151 21.06 5.58 -13.58
N PHE A 152 20.42 4.45 -13.25
CA PHE A 152 20.66 3.80 -11.95
C PHE A 152 22.09 3.25 -11.84
N ASN A 153 22.67 2.80 -12.94
CA ASN A 153 24.03 2.26 -12.98
C ASN A 153 25.09 3.36 -12.83
N ASP A 154 24.86 4.51 -13.47
CA ASP A 154 25.75 5.68 -13.40
C ASP A 154 25.66 6.40 -12.04
N ASN A 155 24.50 6.34 -11.37
CA ASN A 155 24.22 7.00 -10.10
C ASN A 155 23.97 6.00 -8.96
N PHE A 156 25.02 5.66 -8.21
CA PHE A 156 24.98 4.70 -7.10
C PHE A 156 24.17 5.16 -5.88
N ASP A 157 23.94 6.47 -5.75
CA ASP A 157 23.17 7.11 -4.68
C ASP A 157 21.65 6.90 -4.82
N PHE A 158 21.16 6.51 -6.00
CA PHE A 158 19.74 6.23 -6.20
C PHE A 158 19.34 4.90 -5.57
N GLN A 159 18.92 4.91 -4.31
CA GLN A 159 18.47 3.71 -3.60
C GLN A 159 16.98 3.45 -3.76
N THR A 160 16.16 4.51 -3.76
CA THR A 160 14.71 4.43 -3.94
C THR A 160 14.26 5.07 -5.24
N ARG A 161 13.02 4.79 -5.65
CA ARG A 161 12.38 5.47 -6.78
C ARG A 161 12.27 6.98 -6.55
N ASP A 162 12.08 7.42 -5.31
CA ASP A 162 11.94 8.85 -5.00
C ASP A 162 13.30 9.56 -5.05
N ASP A 163 14.41 8.88 -4.71
CA ASP A 163 15.78 9.40 -4.90
C ASP A 163 16.09 9.58 -6.37
N PHE A 164 15.75 8.59 -7.20
CA PHE A 164 15.87 8.71 -8.65
C PHE A 164 15.09 9.92 -9.19
N VAL A 165 13.82 10.08 -8.81
CA VAL A 165 13.01 11.22 -9.26
C VAL A 165 13.61 12.54 -8.81
N ARG A 166 14.01 12.67 -7.53
CA ARG A 166 14.64 13.89 -7.01
C ARG A 166 15.97 14.18 -7.67
N GLY A 167 16.83 13.17 -7.81
CA GLY A 167 18.16 13.27 -8.41
C GLY A 167 18.10 13.73 -9.87
N LEU A 168 17.17 13.20 -10.66
CA LEU A 168 16.97 13.65 -12.04
C LEU A 168 16.46 15.09 -12.13
N LEU A 169 15.55 15.51 -11.24
CA LEU A 169 15.02 16.87 -11.22
C LEU A 169 16.06 17.90 -10.79
N ILE A 170 16.95 17.55 -9.85
CA ILE A 170 18.02 18.45 -9.37
C ILE A 170 19.14 18.56 -10.41
N ASN A 171 19.53 17.43 -11.02
CA ASN A 171 20.66 17.35 -11.95
C ASN A 171 20.23 17.39 -13.43
N GLU A 172 19.07 17.98 -13.73
CA GLU A 172 18.48 17.95 -15.07
C GLU A 172 19.39 18.57 -16.14
N GLU A 173 20.12 19.63 -15.79
CA GLU A 173 21.08 20.29 -16.69
C GLU A 173 22.28 19.41 -17.06
N LEU A 174 22.66 18.47 -16.19
CA LEU A 174 23.83 17.60 -16.38
C LEU A 174 23.45 16.29 -17.07
N LEU A 175 22.32 15.70 -16.70
CA LEU A 175 21.89 14.38 -17.16
C LEU A 175 21.08 14.43 -18.47
N ASP A 176 20.57 15.61 -18.86
CA ASP A 176 19.65 15.84 -20.00
C ASP A 176 18.49 14.81 -20.06
N SER A 177 18.06 14.38 -18.87
CA SER A 177 17.09 13.29 -18.69
C SER A 177 15.84 13.82 -18.00
N ARG A 178 14.68 13.51 -18.57
CA ARG A 178 13.39 14.12 -18.24
C ARG A 178 12.38 13.09 -17.78
N ILE A 179 11.53 13.50 -16.84
CA ILE A 179 10.42 12.71 -16.30
C ILE A 179 9.11 13.37 -16.71
N TYR A 180 8.18 12.55 -17.20
CA TYR A 180 6.83 12.97 -17.56
C TYR A 180 5.79 12.36 -16.63
N VAL A 181 4.58 12.90 -16.65
CA VAL A 181 3.45 12.47 -15.85
C VAL A 181 2.32 11.99 -16.74
N ALA A 182 1.65 10.92 -16.34
CA ALA A 182 0.41 10.46 -16.93
C ALA A 182 -0.66 10.30 -15.85
N MET A 183 -1.80 10.95 -16.05
CA MET A 183 -2.95 10.88 -15.15
C MET A 183 -3.89 9.76 -15.58
N LEU A 184 -4.20 8.85 -14.65
CA LEU A 184 -5.16 7.77 -14.93
C LEU A 184 -6.59 8.32 -15.05
N PRO A 185 -7.40 7.79 -15.99
CA PRO A 185 -8.81 8.15 -16.10
C PRO A 185 -9.59 7.92 -14.81
N ALA A 186 -10.64 8.72 -14.59
CA ALA A 186 -11.52 8.61 -13.42
C ALA A 186 -12.06 7.18 -13.18
N ALA A 187 -12.43 6.48 -14.26
CA ALA A 187 -12.98 5.13 -14.22
C ALA A 187 -11.96 4.01 -13.87
N GLN A 188 -10.66 4.31 -13.88
CA GLN A 188 -9.61 3.34 -13.56
C GLN A 188 -9.13 3.53 -12.12
N TYR A 189 -8.82 2.43 -11.46
CA TYR A 189 -8.35 2.33 -10.10
C TYR A 189 -6.87 1.94 -10.09
N ALA A 190 -6.08 2.64 -9.28
CA ALA A 190 -4.70 2.25 -8.97
C ALA A 190 -4.32 2.81 -7.60
N HIS A 191 -3.83 1.96 -6.71
CA HIS A 191 -3.35 2.38 -5.39
C HIS A 191 -2.27 1.41 -4.89
N LYS A 192 -1.21 1.96 -4.28
CA LYS A 192 -0.16 1.18 -3.62
C LYS A 192 -0.52 0.91 -2.16
N VAL A 193 -0.26 -0.30 -1.66
CA VAL A 193 -0.47 -0.69 -0.26
C VAL A 193 0.87 -0.73 0.47
N ASN A 194 1.28 0.39 1.06
CA ASN A 194 2.57 0.52 1.77
C ASN A 194 2.45 0.82 3.26
N ASN A 195 1.23 0.94 3.78
CA ASN A 195 0.96 1.23 5.19
C ASN A 195 -0.47 0.79 5.58
N TRP A 196 -0.81 0.85 6.87
CA TRP A 196 -2.12 0.38 7.35
C TRP A 196 -3.31 1.23 6.89
N PRO A 197 -3.27 2.58 6.87
CA PRO A 197 -4.32 3.38 6.24
C PRO A 197 -4.56 3.01 4.78
N ALA A 198 -3.50 2.86 3.98
CA ALA A 198 -3.59 2.43 2.59
C ALA A 198 -4.17 1.01 2.49
N TYR A 199 -3.77 0.08 3.35
CA TYR A 199 -4.35 -1.26 3.42
C TYR A 199 -5.86 -1.22 3.69
N GLN A 200 -6.29 -0.39 4.64
CA GLN A 200 -7.70 -0.19 4.98
C GLN A 200 -8.49 0.41 3.81
N LEU A 201 -7.95 1.44 3.16
CA LEU A 201 -8.56 2.10 2.01
C LEU A 201 -8.71 1.14 0.83
N VAL A 202 -7.61 0.50 0.41
CA VAL A 202 -7.60 -0.42 -0.73
C VAL A 202 -8.51 -1.62 -0.48
N SER A 203 -8.52 -2.17 0.73
CA SER A 203 -9.43 -3.26 1.08
C SER A 203 -10.90 -2.83 0.94
N ARG A 204 -11.25 -1.65 1.45
CA ARG A 204 -12.60 -1.09 1.33
C ARG A 204 -12.98 -0.84 -0.13
N ASP A 205 -12.06 -0.31 -0.92
CA ASP A 205 -12.29 -0.02 -2.35
C ASP A 205 -12.52 -1.32 -3.15
N ILE A 206 -11.77 -2.39 -2.85
CA ILE A 206 -11.98 -3.72 -3.44
C ILE A 206 -13.37 -4.26 -3.07
N ILE A 207 -13.76 -4.18 -1.79
CA ILE A 207 -15.08 -4.63 -1.30
C ILE A 207 -16.21 -3.84 -1.98
N ASN A 208 -16.03 -2.54 -2.15
CA ASN A 208 -16.94 -1.64 -2.85
C ASN A 208 -16.87 -1.75 -4.38
N ARG A 209 -16.06 -2.67 -4.93
CA ARG A 209 -15.93 -2.97 -6.36
C ARG A 209 -15.29 -1.87 -7.21
N TRP A 210 -14.55 -0.94 -6.62
CA TRP A 210 -13.83 0.11 -7.34
C TRP A 210 -12.72 -0.46 -8.22
N ALA A 211 -12.13 -1.58 -7.81
CA ALA A 211 -11.10 -2.30 -8.55
C ALA A 211 -11.67 -3.33 -9.55
N TYR A 212 -12.96 -3.29 -9.91
CA TYR A 212 -13.57 -4.25 -10.85
C TYR A 212 -12.74 -4.41 -12.14
N PRO A 213 -12.46 -5.64 -12.62
CA PRO A 213 -13.02 -6.92 -12.20
C PRO A 213 -12.25 -7.62 -11.05
N PHE A 214 -11.29 -6.95 -10.40
CA PHE A 214 -10.53 -7.50 -9.28
C PHE A 214 -11.29 -7.41 -7.96
N VAL A 215 -12.37 -8.19 -7.87
CA VAL A 215 -13.27 -8.25 -6.71
C VAL A 215 -13.41 -9.68 -6.19
N PRO A 216 -13.78 -9.89 -4.91
CA PRO A 216 -13.72 -11.22 -4.30
C PRO A 216 -14.59 -12.30 -4.99
N ASP A 217 -15.74 -11.92 -5.56
CA ASP A 217 -16.70 -12.86 -6.17
C ASP A 217 -16.32 -13.37 -7.56
N ILE A 218 -15.37 -12.72 -8.28
CA ILE A 218 -15.01 -13.10 -9.65
C ILE A 218 -14.06 -14.30 -9.72
N GLY A 219 -13.47 -14.72 -8.58
CA GLY A 219 -12.70 -15.98 -8.51
C GLY A 219 -11.34 -15.94 -9.23
N LEU A 220 -10.74 -14.75 -9.36
CA LEU A 220 -9.41 -14.59 -9.97
C LEU A 220 -8.32 -15.33 -9.19
N TYR A 221 -8.48 -15.43 -7.88
CA TYR A 221 -7.58 -16.18 -7.01
C TYR A 221 -7.84 -17.68 -7.14
N LYS A 222 -6.82 -18.45 -7.52
CA LYS A 222 -6.87 -19.90 -7.79
C LYS A 222 -7.82 -20.33 -8.92
N LEU A 223 -8.34 -19.38 -9.71
CA LEU A 223 -9.34 -19.63 -10.77
C LEU A 223 -10.60 -20.35 -10.24
N GLN A 224 -10.95 -20.11 -8.97
CA GLN A 224 -12.09 -20.70 -8.30
C GLN A 224 -12.91 -19.60 -7.61
N GLN A 225 -14.22 -19.62 -7.84
CA GLN A 225 -15.13 -18.73 -7.13
C GLN A 225 -15.26 -19.19 -5.67
N GLN A 226 -14.66 -18.44 -4.75
CA GLN A 226 -14.67 -18.76 -3.31
C GLN A 226 -15.78 -18.04 -2.53
N TYR A 227 -16.37 -16.99 -3.11
CA TYR A 227 -17.33 -16.11 -2.46
C TYR A 227 -18.63 -16.00 -3.26
N VAL A 228 -19.73 -15.95 -2.53
CA VAL A 228 -21.04 -15.52 -3.02
C VAL A 228 -21.24 -14.07 -2.61
N PHE A 229 -21.58 -13.23 -3.59
CA PHE A 229 -21.92 -11.84 -3.36
C PHE A 229 -23.38 -11.69 -2.92
N HIS A 230 -23.60 -10.97 -1.83
CA HIS A 230 -24.90 -10.63 -1.29
C HIS A 230 -25.08 -9.09 -1.26
N LYS A 231 -26.26 -8.64 -0.84
CA LYS A 231 -26.56 -7.20 -0.68
C LYS A 231 -25.56 -6.55 0.30
N ASP A 232 -25.41 -5.23 0.20
CA ASP A 232 -24.62 -4.40 1.12
C ASP A 232 -23.11 -4.78 1.12
N ASN A 233 -22.62 -5.25 -0.03
CA ASN A 233 -21.23 -5.68 -0.25
C ASN A 233 -20.76 -6.78 0.71
N ILE A 234 -21.65 -7.73 0.99
CA ILE A 234 -21.33 -8.90 1.80
C ILE A 234 -20.82 -10.02 0.88
N TYR A 235 -19.59 -10.47 1.08
CA TYR A 235 -18.96 -11.58 0.38
C TYR A 235 -18.81 -12.75 1.34
N LYS A 236 -19.54 -13.83 1.11
CA LYS A 236 -19.54 -14.99 2.00
C LYS A 236 -19.14 -16.25 1.25
N SER A 237 -18.19 -16.99 1.80
CA SER A 237 -17.89 -18.32 1.31
C SER A 237 -19.00 -19.33 1.65
N PRO A 238 -19.40 -20.23 0.73
CA PRO A 238 -20.35 -21.31 1.03
C PRO A 238 -19.92 -22.22 2.19
N GLU A 239 -18.61 -22.35 2.41
CA GLU A 239 -18.02 -23.18 3.47
C GLU A 239 -17.94 -22.47 4.83
N ALA A 240 -18.33 -21.18 4.90
CA ALA A 240 -18.34 -20.43 6.15
C ALA A 240 -19.63 -20.69 6.95
N HIS A 241 -19.46 -21.10 8.21
CA HIS A 241 -20.57 -21.34 9.12
C HIS A 241 -20.91 -20.06 9.90
N VAL A 242 -22.02 -19.43 9.52
CA VAL A 242 -22.51 -18.19 10.11
C VAL A 242 -23.97 -18.40 10.50
N SER A 243 -24.26 -18.46 11.81
CA SER A 243 -25.60 -18.74 12.33
C SER A 243 -26.00 -17.74 13.41
N LYS A 244 -27.14 -17.06 13.23
CA LYS A 244 -27.66 -16.01 14.14
C LYS A 244 -26.65 -14.87 14.37
N VAL A 245 -25.98 -14.45 13.30
CA VAL A 245 -25.00 -13.35 13.27
C VAL A 245 -25.60 -12.20 12.48
N ALA A 246 -25.42 -10.98 12.98
CA ALA A 246 -25.80 -9.78 12.24
C ALA A 246 -24.63 -9.35 11.33
N LEU A 247 -24.75 -9.63 10.04
CA LEU A 247 -23.86 -9.09 9.02
C LEU A 247 -24.44 -7.77 8.53
N LEU A 248 -23.70 -6.68 8.70
CA LEU A 248 -24.06 -5.36 8.20
C LEU A 248 -23.40 -5.17 6.81
N GLN A 249 -22.83 -4.02 6.51
CA GLN A 249 -22.22 -3.73 5.22
C GLN A 249 -20.73 -4.12 5.14
N ASN A 250 -20.23 -4.29 3.91
CA ASN A 250 -18.80 -4.41 3.58
C ASN A 250 -18.10 -5.53 4.36
N VAL A 251 -18.74 -6.70 4.43
CA VAL A 251 -18.23 -7.85 5.17
C VAL A 251 -17.69 -8.91 4.23
N VAL A 252 -16.49 -9.42 4.49
CA VAL A 252 -15.92 -10.55 3.76
C VAL A 252 -15.68 -11.70 4.73
N ILE A 253 -16.19 -12.91 4.44
CA ILE A 253 -15.98 -14.11 5.25
C ILE A 253 -15.50 -15.25 4.37
N GLN A 254 -14.26 -15.67 4.59
CA GLN A 254 -13.61 -16.74 3.83
C GLN A 254 -13.99 -18.15 4.34
N ALA A 255 -13.67 -19.16 3.53
CA ALA A 255 -13.93 -20.56 3.76
C ALA A 255 -13.36 -21.09 5.10
N GLY A 256 -14.07 -22.04 5.71
CA GLY A 256 -13.68 -22.70 6.96
C GLY A 256 -13.89 -21.86 8.22
N SER A 257 -14.32 -20.61 8.10
CA SER A 257 -14.55 -19.72 9.24
C SER A 257 -15.89 -19.98 9.92
N HIS A 258 -15.89 -19.92 11.24
CA HIS A 258 -17.04 -20.18 12.10
C HIS A 258 -17.32 -18.93 12.95
N VAL A 259 -18.54 -18.41 12.83
CA VAL A 259 -19.00 -17.25 13.60
C VAL A 259 -20.21 -17.63 14.42
N ASP A 260 -20.08 -17.51 15.74
CA ASP A 260 -21.11 -17.88 16.70
C ASP A 260 -22.16 -16.78 16.92
N SER A 261 -23.27 -17.19 17.54
CA SER A 261 -24.48 -16.39 17.69
C SER A 261 -24.28 -15.10 18.50
N GLY A 262 -25.04 -14.05 18.13
CA GLY A 262 -25.04 -12.76 18.84
C GLY A 262 -23.92 -11.82 18.43
N THR A 263 -23.02 -12.27 17.54
CA THR A 263 -21.94 -11.45 16.99
C THR A 263 -22.45 -10.50 15.89
N VAL A 264 -21.88 -9.30 15.85
CA VAL A 264 -22.18 -8.25 14.86
C VAL A 264 -20.90 -7.91 14.10
N ILE A 265 -20.96 -7.90 12.77
CA ILE A 265 -19.81 -7.64 11.90
C ILE A 265 -20.15 -6.54 10.89
N SER A 266 -19.29 -5.53 10.78
CA SER A 266 -19.38 -4.43 9.80
C SER A 266 -18.01 -4.02 9.29
N ASP A 267 -17.91 -3.68 8.01
CA ASP A 267 -16.70 -3.12 7.38
C ASP A 267 -15.42 -3.93 7.67
N SER A 268 -15.56 -5.25 7.76
CA SER A 268 -14.53 -6.16 8.31
C SER A 268 -14.27 -7.34 7.38
N VAL A 269 -13.02 -7.81 7.39
CA VAL A 269 -12.55 -8.95 6.61
C VAL A 269 -12.16 -10.08 7.55
N ILE A 270 -12.80 -11.23 7.38
CA ILE A 270 -12.54 -12.46 8.14
C ILE A 270 -11.87 -13.46 7.22
N GLY A 271 -10.57 -13.71 7.47
CA GLY A 271 -9.75 -14.69 6.74
C GLY A 271 -10.21 -16.13 6.91
N ALA A 272 -9.49 -17.07 6.30
CA ALA A 272 -9.85 -18.48 6.31
C ALA A 272 -9.66 -19.13 7.68
N ASN A 273 -10.50 -20.12 7.99
CA ASN A 273 -10.39 -20.95 9.20
C ASN A 273 -10.41 -20.18 10.53
N CYS A 274 -11.04 -19.01 10.57
CA CYS A 274 -11.18 -18.23 11.78
C CYS A 274 -12.29 -18.78 12.69
N ARG A 275 -12.14 -18.64 14.00
CA ARG A 275 -13.17 -18.99 14.99
C ARG A 275 -13.54 -17.75 15.78
N ILE A 276 -14.77 -17.28 15.62
CA ILE A 276 -15.29 -16.12 16.33
C ILE A 276 -16.40 -16.58 17.28
N GLY A 277 -16.22 -16.30 18.57
CA GLY A 277 -17.13 -16.63 19.65
C GLY A 277 -18.42 -15.81 19.64
N LYS A 278 -19.16 -15.92 20.75
CA LYS A 278 -20.48 -15.32 20.94
C LYS A 278 -20.40 -13.86 21.38
N ASN A 279 -21.40 -13.08 20.98
CA ASN A 279 -21.59 -11.69 21.40
C ASN A 279 -20.38 -10.78 21.12
N CYS A 280 -19.64 -11.03 20.04
CA CYS A 280 -18.53 -10.18 19.63
C CYS A 280 -19.02 -9.01 18.76
N ARG A 281 -18.27 -7.91 18.76
CA ARG A 281 -18.50 -6.77 17.87
C ARG A 281 -17.25 -6.49 17.07
N LEU A 282 -17.33 -6.67 15.75
CA LEU A 282 -16.24 -6.49 14.81
C LEU A 282 -16.57 -5.33 13.87
N THR A 283 -15.79 -4.26 13.93
CA THR A 283 -15.99 -3.06 13.11
C THR A 283 -14.64 -2.59 12.57
N ASN A 284 -14.49 -2.49 11.24
CA ASN A 284 -13.19 -2.19 10.63
C ASN A 284 -12.06 -3.10 11.10
N ALA A 285 -12.37 -4.39 11.32
CA ALA A 285 -11.44 -5.39 11.79
C ALA A 285 -10.97 -6.30 10.64
N TYR A 286 -9.66 -6.51 10.54
CA TYR A 286 -9.03 -7.36 9.54
C TYR A 286 -8.39 -8.56 10.23
N LEU A 287 -9.09 -9.69 10.22
CA LEU A 287 -8.61 -10.93 10.82
C LEU A 287 -7.96 -11.79 9.74
N MET A 288 -6.68 -12.11 9.91
CA MET A 288 -5.93 -12.96 8.99
C MET A 288 -6.28 -14.45 9.22
N THR A 289 -5.53 -15.37 8.62
CA THR A 289 -5.89 -16.80 8.60
C THR A 289 -5.75 -17.43 9.97
N GLY A 290 -6.74 -18.24 10.37
CA GLY A 290 -6.69 -19.06 11.58
C GLY A 290 -6.80 -18.28 12.90
N VAL A 291 -7.28 -17.03 12.85
CA VAL A 291 -7.47 -16.21 14.05
C VAL A 291 -8.61 -16.76 14.91
N THR A 292 -8.41 -16.82 16.23
CA THR A 292 -9.43 -17.21 17.21
C THR A 292 -9.80 -16.03 18.10
N VAL A 293 -11.05 -15.61 18.06
CA VAL A 293 -11.63 -14.56 18.91
C VAL A 293 -12.63 -15.22 19.83
N MET A 294 -12.40 -15.15 21.14
CA MET A 294 -13.29 -15.72 22.16
C MET A 294 -14.50 -14.81 22.42
N ASP A 295 -15.40 -15.24 23.32
CA ASP A 295 -16.67 -14.56 23.59
C ASP A 295 -16.50 -13.12 24.14
N ASN A 296 -17.51 -12.28 23.86
CA ASN A 296 -17.64 -10.90 24.37
C ASN A 296 -16.47 -9.96 24.02
N CYS A 297 -15.82 -10.16 22.85
CA CYS A 297 -14.75 -9.28 22.39
C CYS A 297 -15.28 -8.11 21.56
N LYS A 298 -14.65 -6.93 21.69
CA LYS A 298 -14.85 -5.77 20.84
C LYS A 298 -13.57 -5.50 20.05
N LEU A 299 -13.65 -5.57 18.72
CA LEU A 299 -12.54 -5.28 17.82
C LEU A 299 -12.92 -4.14 16.89
N GLU A 300 -12.17 -3.04 16.96
CA GLU A 300 -12.44 -1.79 16.27
C GLU A 300 -11.17 -1.21 15.63
N HIS A 301 -11.17 -1.01 14.31
CA HIS A 301 -10.01 -0.52 13.55
C HIS A 301 -8.72 -1.31 13.87
N CYS A 302 -8.74 -2.64 13.83
CA CYS A 302 -7.57 -3.44 14.17
C CYS A 302 -7.19 -4.48 13.11
N VAL A 303 -5.91 -4.79 13.01
CA VAL A 303 -5.40 -5.92 12.23
C VAL A 303 -4.94 -7.02 13.18
N VAL A 304 -5.37 -8.25 12.91
CA VAL A 304 -5.03 -9.41 13.72
C VAL A 304 -4.34 -10.45 12.83
N GLY A 305 -3.04 -10.65 13.06
CA GLY A 305 -2.17 -11.53 12.27
C GLY A 305 -2.49 -13.01 12.40
N ASP A 306 -1.89 -13.82 11.52
CA ASP A 306 -2.21 -15.24 11.37
C ASP A 306 -2.09 -16.03 12.66
N GLY A 307 -3.11 -16.83 12.98
CA GLY A 307 -3.10 -17.72 14.14
C GLY A 307 -3.10 -17.01 15.50
N ALA A 308 -3.36 -15.70 15.56
CA ALA A 308 -3.48 -14.99 16.83
C ALA A 308 -4.74 -15.41 17.60
N ILE A 309 -4.66 -15.34 18.93
CA ILE A 309 -5.73 -15.72 19.84
C ILE A 309 -6.10 -14.52 20.73
N ILE A 310 -7.36 -14.12 20.68
CA ILE A 310 -7.93 -13.05 21.51
C ILE A 310 -8.85 -13.69 22.53
N ASN A 311 -8.48 -13.63 23.81
CA ASN A 311 -9.24 -14.25 24.88
C ASN A 311 -10.51 -13.46 25.25
N VAL A 312 -11.32 -14.03 26.13
CA VAL A 312 -12.65 -13.52 26.52
C VAL A 312 -12.58 -12.07 27.03
N GLU A 313 -13.59 -11.27 26.71
CA GLU A 313 -13.77 -9.88 27.20
C GLU A 313 -12.62 -8.92 26.83
N CYS A 314 -11.99 -9.09 25.65
CA CYS A 314 -10.98 -8.14 25.18
C CYS A 314 -11.58 -6.98 24.39
N ASP A 315 -11.00 -5.79 24.57
CA ASP A 315 -11.30 -4.60 23.77
C ASP A 315 -10.04 -4.16 23.03
N VAL A 316 -10.02 -4.34 21.72
CA VAL A 316 -8.92 -3.96 20.84
C VAL A 316 -9.42 -2.88 19.91
N SER A 317 -8.95 -1.65 20.08
CA SER A 317 -9.49 -0.48 19.40
C SER A 317 -8.40 0.42 18.81
N ALA A 318 -8.82 1.44 18.07
CA ALA A 318 -7.99 2.58 17.66
C ALA A 318 -6.67 2.20 16.96
N GLY A 319 -6.72 1.36 15.94
CA GLY A 319 -5.56 1.14 15.08
C GLY A 319 -4.56 0.10 15.60
N CYS A 320 -4.97 -0.76 16.53
CA CYS A 320 -4.12 -1.82 17.05
C CYS A 320 -3.73 -2.86 15.98
N VAL A 321 -2.48 -3.30 16.01
CA VAL A 321 -1.97 -4.37 15.13
C VAL A 321 -1.40 -5.47 15.99
N LEU A 322 -2.00 -6.66 15.90
CA LEU A 322 -1.51 -7.86 16.55
C LEU A 322 -0.73 -8.69 15.53
N GLY A 323 0.51 -9.03 15.86
CA GLY A 323 1.35 -9.91 15.07
C GLY A 323 0.80 -11.34 14.99
N ALA A 324 1.34 -12.11 14.06
CA ALA A 324 0.99 -13.52 13.90
C ALA A 324 1.28 -14.29 15.20
N LYS A 325 0.38 -15.22 15.57
CA LYS A 325 0.48 -16.09 16.75
C LYS A 325 0.55 -15.37 18.09
N SER A 326 0.20 -14.08 18.14
CA SER A 326 0.09 -13.36 19.40
C SER A 326 -1.12 -13.82 20.20
N VAL A 327 -0.97 -13.96 21.53
CA VAL A 327 -2.06 -14.37 22.43
C VAL A 327 -2.36 -13.25 23.41
N LEU A 328 -3.51 -12.60 23.23
CA LEU A 328 -3.99 -11.59 24.17
C LEU A 328 -4.64 -12.27 25.37
N PRO A 329 -4.27 -11.93 26.62
CA PRO A 329 -4.93 -12.45 27.80
C PRO A 329 -6.36 -11.90 27.95
N ALA A 330 -7.21 -12.60 28.72
CA ALA A 330 -8.59 -12.18 28.95
C ALA A 330 -8.67 -10.79 29.61
N LYS A 331 -9.75 -10.04 29.36
CA LYS A 331 -10.00 -8.70 29.92
C LYS A 331 -8.93 -7.66 29.57
N THR A 332 -8.27 -7.82 28.43
CA THR A 332 -7.24 -6.89 27.97
C THR A 332 -7.87 -5.77 27.15
N THR A 333 -7.54 -4.52 27.49
CA THR A 333 -7.91 -3.34 26.71
C THR A 333 -6.68 -2.75 26.04
N LEU A 334 -6.73 -2.58 24.71
CA LEU A 334 -5.66 -2.05 23.89
C LEU A 334 -6.19 -0.95 22.97
N ALA A 335 -5.40 0.11 22.86
CA ALA A 335 -5.66 1.20 21.94
C ALA A 335 -4.33 1.71 21.38
N LYS A 336 -4.24 1.86 20.05
CA LYS A 336 -3.05 2.39 19.36
C LYS A 336 -1.76 1.65 19.72
N THR A 337 -1.78 0.32 19.83
CA THR A 337 -0.60 -0.50 20.15
C THR A 337 -0.22 -1.45 19.03
N LEU A 338 1.07 -1.72 18.90
CA LEU A 338 1.63 -2.76 18.06
C LEU A 338 2.09 -3.91 18.96
N ILE A 339 1.70 -5.13 18.62
CA ILE A 339 2.00 -6.33 19.41
C ILE A 339 2.69 -7.36 18.55
N THR A 340 3.75 -7.97 19.08
CA THR A 340 4.46 -9.08 18.42
C THR A 340 4.45 -10.33 19.29
N SER A 341 4.56 -11.51 18.66
CA SER A 341 4.59 -12.80 19.33
C SER A 341 5.96 -13.17 19.89
N THR A 342 7.04 -12.70 19.24
CA THR A 342 8.42 -13.04 19.61
C THR A 342 9.16 -11.82 20.11
N PRO A 343 9.86 -11.93 21.26
CA PRO A 343 10.75 -10.89 21.71
C PRO A 343 12.08 -11.00 20.95
N SER A 344 12.13 -10.58 19.69
CA SER A 344 13.40 -10.59 18.94
C SER A 344 13.50 -9.48 17.90
N ARG A 345 14.50 -8.63 18.15
CA ARG A 345 15.38 -7.87 17.24
C ARG A 345 15.38 -8.33 15.77
N ARG A 346 15.24 -7.38 14.84
CA ARG A 346 15.90 -7.51 13.53
C ARG A 346 17.42 -7.47 13.76
N ARG A 347 18.15 -8.34 13.06
CA ARG A 347 19.61 -8.40 13.04
C ARG A 347 20.16 -7.26 12.18
N SER A 348 20.70 -6.23 12.81
CA SER A 348 21.84 -5.45 12.34
C SER A 348 22.89 -5.52 13.45
N GLU A 349 24.17 -5.56 13.10
CA GLU A 349 25.27 -5.78 14.06
C GLU A 349 25.43 -4.64 15.09
N ASP A 350 24.75 -3.52 14.87
CA ASP A 350 24.70 -2.40 15.80
C ASP A 350 23.25 -2.11 16.27
N GLU A 351 23.13 -1.85 17.58
CA GLU A 351 22.03 -1.16 18.28
C GLU A 351 20.89 -1.96 19.01
N VAL A 352 20.10 -1.17 19.76
CA VAL A 352 19.67 -1.34 21.16
C VAL A 352 18.65 -2.48 21.36
N ALA A 353 18.73 -3.16 22.51
CA ALA A 353 17.69 -4.10 22.91
C ALA A 353 16.37 -3.34 23.15
N VAL A 354 15.37 -3.56 22.28
CA VAL A 354 14.03 -2.98 22.48
C VAL A 354 13.41 -3.61 23.73
N GLU A 355 13.23 -2.81 24.79
CA GLU A 355 12.49 -3.23 25.98
C GLU A 355 11.02 -3.43 25.62
N LEU A 356 10.64 -4.66 25.33
CA LEU A 356 9.28 -5.03 25.03
C LEU A 356 8.48 -5.22 26.31
N LYS A 357 7.42 -4.43 26.51
CA LYS A 357 6.50 -4.64 27.64
C LYS A 357 5.62 -5.86 27.36
N SER A 358 5.81 -6.93 28.12
CA SER A 358 4.99 -8.13 28.03
C SER A 358 3.59 -7.88 28.58
N ILE A 359 2.56 -8.26 27.81
CA ILE A 359 1.16 -8.26 28.24
C ILE A 359 0.73 -9.69 28.60
N GLY A 360 1.33 -10.72 27.99
CA GLY A 360 0.92 -12.11 28.14
C GLY A 360 1.85 -13.10 27.43
N PRO A 361 1.46 -14.38 27.35
CA PRO A 361 2.25 -15.39 26.64
C PRO A 361 2.27 -15.05 25.15
N ASN A 362 3.46 -14.83 24.57
CA ASN A 362 3.59 -14.42 23.17
C ASN A 362 2.85 -13.10 22.82
N ALA A 363 2.81 -12.12 23.73
CA ALA A 363 2.27 -10.79 23.43
C ALA A 363 3.15 -9.71 24.04
N TYR A 364 3.89 -9.03 23.17
CA TYR A 364 4.88 -8.03 23.52
C TYR A 364 4.56 -6.70 22.83
N ILE A 365 4.42 -5.62 23.59
CA ILE A 365 4.20 -4.27 23.03
C ILE A 365 5.49 -3.78 22.40
N VAL A 366 5.44 -3.48 21.11
CA VAL A 366 6.49 -2.75 20.39
C VAL A 366 6.22 -1.26 20.58
N SER A 367 7.21 -0.52 21.06
CA SER A 367 7.11 0.94 21.12
C SER A 367 7.20 1.50 19.70
N ASP A 368 6.28 2.40 19.34
CA ASP A 368 6.23 3.09 18.03
C ASP A 368 7.52 3.86 17.70
N LEU A 369 8.46 3.99 18.64
CA LEU A 369 9.75 4.66 18.47
C LEU A 369 10.82 3.77 17.83
N THR A 370 10.57 2.45 17.65
CA THR A 370 11.63 1.46 17.35
C THR A 370 11.45 0.74 16.01
N THR A 371 10.47 1.15 15.20
CA THR A 371 10.12 0.48 13.94
C THR A 371 10.46 1.29 12.68
N GLY A 372 11.39 2.24 12.79
CA GLY A 372 11.99 2.85 11.62
C GLY A 372 12.75 1.81 10.80
N ASP A 373 12.69 1.91 9.47
CA ASP A 373 13.63 1.17 8.63
C ASP A 373 15.05 1.64 8.97
N PRO A 374 16.01 0.73 9.17
CA PRO A 374 17.40 1.08 9.48
C PRO A 374 18.17 1.69 8.30
N GLU A 375 17.55 1.98 7.16
CA GLU A 375 18.24 2.40 5.92
C GLU A 375 18.21 3.91 5.63
N ASP A 376 17.62 4.74 6.50
CA ASP A 376 17.68 6.21 6.37
C ASP A 376 18.81 6.86 7.20
N SER A 377 19.73 6.07 7.76
CA SER A 377 20.95 6.60 8.41
C SER A 377 22.09 6.63 7.39
N ASP A 378 22.32 7.80 6.79
CA ASP A 378 23.59 8.53 6.87
C ASP A 378 23.66 9.61 5.79
N GLY A 379 23.41 10.85 6.22
CA GLY A 379 23.66 12.06 5.45
C GLY A 379 23.63 13.24 6.40
N GLU A 380 24.81 13.76 6.76
CA GLU A 380 24.99 14.93 7.60
C GLU A 380 24.20 16.13 7.03
N ASP A 381 23.08 16.48 7.65
CA ASP A 381 22.69 17.87 7.90
C ASP A 381 21.53 17.93 8.91
N LEU A 382 21.80 18.66 10.00
CA LEU A 382 20.98 18.90 11.20
C LEU A 382 19.45 18.96 11.00
N LEU A 383 18.74 17.86 11.28
CA LEU A 383 17.34 17.86 11.74
C LEU A 383 17.15 16.82 12.85
N PRO A 384 16.39 17.12 13.93
CA PRO A 384 16.28 16.23 15.09
C PRO A 384 15.69 14.87 14.69
N GLN A 385 16.34 13.81 15.19
CA GLN A 385 16.00 12.40 15.03
C GLN A 385 14.48 12.17 15.15
N GLN A 386 13.91 11.61 14.08
CA GLN A 386 12.47 11.49 13.87
C GLN A 386 11.85 10.39 14.74
N ALA A 387 10.71 10.67 15.38
CA ALA A 387 9.85 9.64 15.92
C ALA A 387 8.99 9.04 14.79
N LEU A 388 9.49 7.97 14.15
CA LEU A 388 8.82 7.23 13.08
C LEU A 388 7.68 6.35 13.63
N CYS A 389 6.51 6.95 13.91
CA CYS A 389 5.32 6.20 14.29
C CYS A 389 4.72 5.50 13.06
N ILE A 390 4.52 4.19 13.11
CA ILE A 390 3.81 3.46 12.05
C ILE A 390 2.38 4.02 11.96
N PRO A 391 1.94 4.50 10.79
CA PRO A 391 0.58 5.01 10.65
C PRO A 391 -0.41 3.87 10.87
N LYS A 392 -1.38 4.10 11.75
CA LYS A 392 -2.37 3.11 12.20
C LYS A 392 -3.70 3.34 11.51
N MET A 393 -4.51 2.28 11.42
CA MET A 393 -5.89 2.38 10.97
C MET A 393 -6.70 3.29 11.88
N GLY A 394 -7.74 3.89 11.33
CA GLY A 394 -8.63 4.75 12.08
C GLY A 394 -9.88 5.08 11.29
N ASP A 395 -10.61 6.08 11.79
CA ASP A 395 -11.74 6.64 11.08
C ASP A 395 -11.26 7.22 9.75
N LEU A 396 -11.76 6.63 8.67
CA LEU A 396 -11.61 7.23 7.36
C LEU A 396 -12.55 8.43 7.35
N LEU A 397 -12.01 9.63 7.16
CA LEU A 397 -12.83 10.77 6.72
C LEU A 397 -13.56 10.33 5.43
N ALA A 398 -14.81 10.78 5.30
CA ALA A 398 -15.89 10.33 4.40
C ALA A 398 -15.48 9.60 3.09
N PRO A 399 -16.30 8.64 2.61
CA PRO A 399 -16.04 7.90 1.37
C PRO A 399 -15.76 8.83 0.18
N LEU A 400 -15.05 8.30 -0.82
CA LEU A 400 -14.65 8.96 -2.07
C LEU A 400 -15.83 9.52 -2.92
N ASP A 401 -17.06 9.46 -2.43
CA ASP A 401 -18.30 9.85 -3.11
C ASP A 401 -19.09 10.98 -2.41
N GLU A 402 -18.54 11.66 -1.39
CA GLU A 402 -19.21 12.85 -0.81
C GLU A 402 -18.78 14.21 -1.40
N ILE A 403 -17.97 14.26 -2.48
CA ILE A 403 -17.74 15.48 -3.28
C ILE A 403 -17.61 15.17 -4.76
#